data_AF-A0A3D1HWU6-F1
#
_entry.id   AF-A0A3D1HWU6-F1
#
_cell.length_a   1.000
_cell.length_b   1.000
_cell.length_c   1.000
_cell.angle_alpha   90.00
_cell.angle_beta   90.00
_cell.angle_gamma   90.00
#
_symmetry.space_group_name_H-M   'P 1'
#
loop_
_entity.id
_entity.type
_entity.pdbx_description
1 polymer ?
#
loop_
_entity_poly.entity_id
_entity_poly.type
_entity_poly.pdbx_seq_one_letter_code
_entity_poly.pdbx_strand_id
1 'polypeptide(L)' 'EPRPRPPYPAVKGLYNSPTVENNVETFANIPQIILRGAEWFASMGTERSKGTKVFALGGKIKHTGLVEIPMG' A
#
# COMPACT_ATOMS: atom_id res chain seq x y z
N GLU A 1 -11.21 -5.18 19.00
CA GLU A 1 -10.05 -4.69 19.79
C GLU A 1 -8.76 -5.28 19.23
N PRO A 2 -7.65 -4.53 19.17
CA PRO A 2 -6.35 -5.08 18.79
C PRO A 2 -5.97 -6.24 19.73
N ARG A 3 -5.59 -7.38 19.15
CA ARG A 3 -5.11 -8.53 19.93
C ARG A 3 -3.64 -8.32 20.30
N PRO A 4 -3.23 -8.57 21.55
CA PRO A 4 -1.81 -8.55 21.91
C PRO A 4 -1.06 -9.58 21.07
N ARG A 5 0.12 -9.21 20.60
CA ARG A 5 1.01 -10.04 19.79
C ARG A 5 2.15 -10.52 20.69
N PRO A 6 2.61 -11.79 20.60
CA PRO A 6 2.21 -12.86 19.65
C PRO A 6 0.96 -13.66 20.08
N PRO A 7 0.33 -14.43 19.15
CA PRO A 7 0.74 -14.67 17.76
C PRO A 7 0.37 -13.52 16.81
N TYR A 8 1.21 -13.31 15.79
CA TYR A 8 0.90 -12.37 14.70
C TYR A 8 -0.19 -12.95 13.78
N PRO A 9 -0.99 -12.10 13.10
CA PRO A 9 -2.05 -12.56 12.19
C PRO A 9 -1.57 -13.50 11.08
N ALA A 10 -0.34 -13.29 10.59
CA ALA A 10 0.29 -14.16 9.59
C ALA A 10 0.44 -15.61 10.06
N VAL A 11 0.47 -15.85 11.37
CA VAL A 11 0.51 -17.20 11.97
C VAL A 11 -0.88 -17.65 12.41
N LYS A 12 -1.63 -16.77 13.11
CA LYS A 12 -2.96 -17.08 13.65
C LYS A 12 -3.84 -15.82 13.68
N GLY A 13 -4.48 -15.54 12.56
CA GLY A 13 -5.26 -14.33 12.28
C GLY A 13 -6.77 -14.53 12.39
N LEU A 14 -7.45 -14.39 11.24
CA LEU A 14 -8.90 -14.53 11.14
C LEU A 14 -9.30 -16.00 11.31
N TYR A 15 -10.33 -16.26 12.13
CA TYR A 15 -10.80 -17.62 12.45
C TYR A 15 -9.70 -18.61 12.91
N ASN A 16 -8.66 -18.09 13.56
CA ASN A 16 -7.48 -18.85 13.99
C ASN A 16 -6.65 -19.46 12.84
N SER A 17 -6.84 -18.97 11.61
CA SER A 17 -6.06 -19.37 10.43
C SER A 17 -5.00 -18.30 10.10
N PRO A 18 -3.88 -18.67 9.46
CA PRO A 18 -2.92 -17.72 8.89
C PRO A 18 -3.62 -16.67 8.02
N THR A 19 -3.35 -15.39 8.24
CA THR A 19 -4.01 -14.29 7.51
C THR A 19 -3.04 -13.14 7.28
N VAL A 20 -2.97 -12.66 6.04
CA VAL A 20 -2.21 -11.45 5.68
C VAL A 20 -3.19 -10.37 5.27
N GLU A 21 -3.19 -9.27 6.01
CA GLU A 21 -3.98 -8.08 5.71
C GLU A 21 -3.13 -7.12 4.87
N ASN A 22 -3.65 -6.69 3.71
CA ASN A 22 -3.02 -5.68 2.88
C ASN A 22 -4.03 -4.57 2.60
N ASN A 23 -3.54 -3.34 2.44
CA ASN A 23 -4.37 -2.22 2.06
C ASN A 23 -4.88 -2.38 0.60
N VAL A 24 -6.03 -1.78 0.30
CA VAL A 24 -6.61 -1.76 -1.05
C VAL A 24 -5.62 -1.22 -2.09
N GLU A 25 -4.90 -0.14 -1.79
CA GLU A 25 -3.89 0.46 -2.68
C GLU A 25 -2.76 -0.52 -2.99
N THR A 26 -2.32 -1.30 -2.00
CA THR A 26 -1.30 -2.35 -2.21
C THR A 26 -1.80 -3.38 -3.22
N PHE A 27 -3.02 -3.90 -3.05
CA PHE A 27 -3.58 -4.86 -4.01
C PHE A 27 -3.87 -4.23 -5.37
N ALA A 28 -4.24 -2.96 -5.45
CA ALA A 28 -4.46 -2.26 -6.72
C ALA A 28 -3.17 -2.11 -7.53
N ASN A 29 -2.01 -1.98 -6.87
CA ASN A 29 -0.71 -1.90 -7.53
C ASN A 29 -0.21 -3.26 -8.07
N ILE A 30 -0.58 -4.38 -7.43
CA ILE A 30 -0.10 -5.72 -7.80
C ILE A 30 -0.37 -6.07 -9.29
N PRO A 31 -1.60 -5.92 -9.82
CA PRO A 31 -1.85 -6.19 -11.24
C PRO A 31 -0.97 -5.37 -12.18
N GLN A 32 -0.75 -4.08 -11.90
CA GLN A 32 0.12 -3.26 -12.75
C GLN A 32 1.58 -3.69 -12.68
N ILE A 33 2.06 -4.07 -11.49
CA ILE A 33 3.41 -4.63 -11.30
C ILE A 33 3.57 -5.94 -12.08
N ILE A 34 2.58 -6.84 -12.04
CA ILE A 34 2.61 -8.12 -12.78
C ILE A 34 2.61 -7.86 -14.29
N LEU A 35 1.80 -6.92 -14.77
CA LEU A 35 1.65 -6.66 -16.20
C LEU A 35 2.85 -5.89 -16.81
N ARG A 36 3.49 -5.00 -16.05
CA ARG A 36 4.54 -4.09 -16.56
C ARG A 36 5.94 -4.41 -16.03
N GLY A 37 6.06 -5.31 -15.07
CA GLY A 37 7.33 -5.68 -14.43
C GLY A 37 7.63 -4.87 -13.16
N ALA A 38 8.48 -5.47 -12.30
CA ALA A 38 8.89 -4.85 -11.05
C ALA A 38 9.82 -3.64 -11.29
N GLU A 39 10.65 -3.69 -12.33
CA GLU A 39 11.56 -2.61 -12.72
C GLU A 39 10.80 -1.35 -13.13
N TRP A 40 9.67 -1.51 -13.83
CA TRP A 40 8.78 -0.39 -14.18
C TRP A 40 8.22 0.30 -12.94
N PHE A 41 7.71 -0.47 -11.98
CA PHE A 41 7.21 0.11 -10.73
C PHE A 41 8.33 0.75 -9.91
N ALA A 42 9.52 0.12 -9.89
CA ALA A 42 10.68 0.59 -9.15
C ALA A 42 11.46 1.74 -9.82
N SER A 43 11.18 2.06 -11.09
CA SER A 43 11.72 3.25 -11.75
C SER A 43 11.05 4.54 -11.28
N MET A 44 9.93 4.43 -10.55
CA MET A 44 9.23 5.56 -9.93
C MET A 44 9.56 5.62 -8.44
N GLY A 45 9.60 6.84 -7.89
CA GLY A 45 9.91 7.10 -6.50
C GLY A 45 11.42 7.06 -6.19
N THR A 46 11.75 6.95 -4.91
CA THR A 46 13.15 7.01 -4.41
C THR A 46 13.77 5.61 -4.29
N GLU A 47 15.05 5.53 -3.91
CA GLU A 47 15.74 4.25 -3.72
C GLU A 47 15.03 3.33 -2.71
N ARG A 48 14.53 3.89 -1.60
CA ARG A 48 13.89 3.13 -0.51
C ARG A 48 12.37 3.06 -0.63
N SER A 49 11.75 3.98 -1.36
CA SER A 49 10.29 4.06 -1.52
C SER A 49 9.93 4.02 -3.00
N LYS A 50 9.72 2.80 -3.51
CA LYS A 50 9.44 2.51 -4.92
C LYS A 50 7.97 2.67 -5.27
N GLY A 51 7.70 3.11 -6.49
CA GLY A 51 6.37 3.24 -7.05
C GLY A 51 5.71 4.59 -6.83
N THR A 52 4.39 4.58 -6.95
CA THR A 52 3.52 5.74 -6.75
C THR A 52 2.66 5.57 -5.50
N LYS A 53 2.11 6.68 -5.02
CA LYS A 53 1.14 6.70 -3.93
C LYS A 53 0.05 7.73 -4.19
N VAL A 54 -1.17 7.37 -3.82
CA VAL A 54 -2.33 8.25 -3.84
C VAL A 54 -2.42 8.99 -2.51
N PHE A 55 -2.40 10.33 -2.58
CA PHE A 55 -2.55 11.22 -1.44
C PHE A 55 -3.94 11.83 -1.45
N ALA A 56 -4.60 11.79 -0.29
CA ALA A 56 -5.82 12.54 -0.04
C ALA A 56 -5.47 13.96 0.42
N LEU A 57 -5.66 14.93 -0.47
CA LEU A 57 -5.52 16.35 -0.19
C LEU A 57 -6.82 16.88 0.43
N GLY A 58 -6.76 17.21 1.71
CA GLY A 58 -7.83 17.84 2.46
C GLY A 58 -7.35 19.04 3.28
N GLY A 59 -8.29 19.79 3.87
CA GLY A 59 -7.98 20.94 4.72
C GLY A 59 -8.10 22.29 4.00
N LYS A 60 -7.41 23.32 4.51
CA LYS A 60 -7.52 24.72 4.06
C LYS A 60 -6.68 24.97 2.80
N ILE A 61 -7.08 24.36 1.69
CA ILE A 61 -6.44 24.51 0.37
C ILE A 61 -7.48 24.75 -0.72
N LYS A 62 -7.07 25.37 -1.83
CA LYS A 62 -7.99 25.72 -2.93
C LYS A 62 -8.53 24.49 -3.68
N HIS A 63 -7.72 23.45 -3.82
CA HIS A 63 -8.05 22.25 -4.57
C HIS A 63 -7.87 21.02 -3.67
N THR A 64 -8.98 20.39 -3.30
CA THR A 64 -9.01 19.13 -2.56
C THR A 64 -9.24 17.95 -3.51
N GLY A 65 -8.89 16.74 -3.07
CA GLY A 65 -9.12 15.54 -3.86
C GLY A 65 -8.04 14.50 -3.67
N LEU A 66 -8.01 13.52 -4.59
CA LEU A 66 -6.98 12.50 -4.64
C LEU A 66 -5.97 12.86 -5.73
N VAL A 67 -4.68 12.74 -5.41
CA VAL A 67 -3.59 12.91 -6.38
C VAL A 67 -2.64 11.74 -6.28
N GLU A 68 -2.22 11.22 -7.42
CA GLU A 68 -1.17 10.20 -7.49
C GLU A 68 0.17 10.87 -7.80
N ILE A 69 1.19 10.56 -7.00
CA ILE A 69 2.54 11.06 -7.18
C ILE A 69 3.57 9.95 -6.99
N PRO A 70 4.78 10.05 -7.59
CA PRO A 70 5.90 9.20 -7.24
C PRO A 70 6.23 9.28 -5.74
N MET A 71 6.66 8.17 -5.15
CA MET A 71 6.98 8.11 -3.73
C MET A 71 8.34 8.75 -3.40
N GLY A 72 8.31 9.82 -2.60
CA GLY A 72 9.49 10.57 -2.14
C GLY A 72 9.84 11.74 -3.06
#